data_AF-A0A354I7T0-F1
#
_entry.id   AF-A0A354I7T0-F1
#
_cell.length_a   1.000
_cell.length_b   1.000
_cell.length_c   1.000
_cell.angle_alpha   90.00
_cell.angle_beta   90.00
_cell.angle_gamma   90.00
#
_symmetry.space_group_name_H-M   'P 1'
#
loop_
_entity.id
_entity.type
_entity.pdbx_description
1 polymer ?
#
loop_
_entity_poly.entity_id
_entity_poly.type
_entity_poly.pdbx_seq_one_letter_code
_entity_poly.pdbx_strand_id
1 'polypeptide(L)'
;MLVRNQAELMLEAKNLAVKASAGKISMVQLETRKKSVELEIRKLEKDKIDLYESYRDKRIEKTVFIEEKKVLDAKKEELQALLEEINREFEGSETEETLEKLDVITRYAGLQSYDKEVMAFLIEKAEVFSEDTIQVTWKHQDIYDKVFFITR
;
A
#
# COMPACT_ATOMS: atom_id res chain seq x y z
N MET A 1 35.36 -11.50 -3.24
CA MET A 1 34.59 -10.41 -3.89
C MET A 1 33.10 -10.39 -3.50
N LEU A 2 32.58 -11.34 -2.69
CA LEU A 2 31.16 -11.42 -2.31
C LEU A 2 30.67 -10.34 -1.32
N VAL A 3 31.50 -9.95 -0.34
CA VAL A 3 31.07 -9.09 0.77
C VAL A 3 30.78 -7.64 0.34
N ARG A 4 31.48 -7.14 -0.69
CA ARG A 4 31.29 -5.77 -1.21
C ARG A 4 29.94 -5.61 -1.93
N ASN A 5 29.52 -6.66 -2.64
CA ASN A 5 28.20 -6.74 -3.29
C ASN A 5 27.06 -6.74 -2.25
N GLN A 6 27.30 -7.36 -1.09
CA GLN A 6 26.31 -7.45 0.00
C GLN A 6 26.09 -6.13 0.74
N ALA A 7 27.10 -5.28 0.89
CA ALA A 7 26.92 -3.95 1.47
C ALA A 7 26.05 -3.04 0.58
N GLU A 8 26.19 -3.16 -0.74
CA GLU A 8 25.37 -2.45 -1.73
C GLU A 8 23.92 -2.97 -1.74
N LEU A 9 23.74 -4.30 -1.76
CA LEU A 9 22.46 -5.00 -1.57
C LEU A 9 21.67 -4.49 -0.36
N MET A 10 22.35 -4.30 0.75
CA MET A 10 21.75 -3.88 2.00
C MET A 10 21.44 -2.37 2.00
N LEU A 11 22.31 -1.54 1.44
CA LEU A 11 22.03 -0.11 1.28
C LEU A 11 20.81 0.14 0.37
N GLU A 12 20.67 -0.65 -0.69
CA GLU A 12 19.52 -0.59 -1.60
C GLU A 12 18.23 -1.09 -0.93
N ALA A 13 18.31 -2.18 -0.16
CA ALA A 13 17.21 -2.63 0.69
C ALA A 13 16.77 -1.53 1.67
N LYS A 14 17.71 -0.88 2.38
CA LYS A 14 17.42 0.24 3.29
C LYS A 14 16.63 1.34 2.60
N ASN A 15 17.04 1.75 1.41
CA ASN A 15 16.33 2.76 0.62
C ASN A 15 14.92 2.29 0.22
N LEU A 16 14.77 1.00 -0.08
CA LEU A 16 13.47 0.39 -0.36
C LEU A 16 12.55 0.37 0.87
N ALA A 17 13.03 0.12 2.11
CA ALA A 17 12.14 0.23 3.26
C ALA A 17 11.79 1.67 3.64
N VAL A 18 12.67 2.64 3.38
CA VAL A 18 12.29 4.05 3.50
C VAL A 18 11.17 4.37 2.52
N LYS A 19 11.26 3.90 1.26
CA LYS A 19 10.15 4.00 0.30
C LYS A 19 8.91 3.20 0.74
N ALA A 20 9.08 2.02 1.31
CA ALA A 20 8.00 1.17 1.79
C ALA A 20 7.24 1.81 2.97
N SER A 21 7.96 2.39 3.92
CA SER A 21 7.37 3.12 5.06
C SER A 21 6.65 4.39 4.60
N ALA A 22 7.21 5.12 3.64
CA ALA A 22 6.53 6.24 2.99
C ALA A 22 5.26 5.78 2.23
N GLY A 23 5.34 4.65 1.53
CA GLY A 23 4.20 4.00 0.87
C GLY A 23 3.11 3.57 1.85
N LYS A 24 3.49 3.00 3.01
CA LYS A 24 2.56 2.62 4.08
C LYS A 24 1.84 3.83 4.68
N ILE A 25 2.56 4.93 4.92
CA ILE A 25 1.95 6.20 5.37
C ILE A 25 0.98 6.73 4.31
N SER A 26 1.38 6.69 3.03
CA SER A 26 0.52 7.07 1.91
C SER A 26 -0.74 6.18 1.81
N MET A 27 -0.61 4.87 2.00
CA MET A 27 -1.72 3.93 1.96
C MET A 27 -2.73 4.16 3.11
N VAL A 28 -2.24 4.40 4.34
CA VAL A 28 -3.10 4.76 5.48
C VAL A 28 -3.84 6.08 5.24
N GLN A 29 -3.18 7.05 4.60
CA GLN A 29 -3.81 8.32 4.21
C GLN A 29 -4.88 8.11 3.14
N LEU A 30 -4.61 7.29 2.12
CA LEU A 30 -5.57 6.94 1.08
C LEU A 30 -6.78 6.20 1.66
N GLU A 31 -6.57 5.25 2.58
CA GLU A 31 -7.66 4.52 3.23
C GLU A 31 -8.53 5.44 4.10
N THR A 32 -7.90 6.37 4.82
CA THR A 32 -8.62 7.37 5.62
C THR A 32 -9.47 8.28 4.71
N ARG A 33 -8.89 8.74 3.60
CA ARG A 33 -9.59 9.56 2.60
C ARG A 33 -10.75 8.80 1.96
N LYS A 34 -10.53 7.53 1.59
CA LYS A 34 -11.56 6.63 1.06
C LYS A 34 -12.75 6.51 2.03
N LYS A 35 -12.48 6.18 3.29
CA LYS A 35 -13.53 6.07 4.33
C LYS A 35 -14.32 7.37 4.51
N SER A 36 -13.65 8.52 4.43
CA SER A 36 -14.30 9.83 4.52
C SER A 36 -15.25 10.06 3.35
N VAL A 37 -14.82 9.77 2.11
CA VAL A 37 -15.65 9.92 0.90
C VAL A 37 -16.86 8.98 0.95
N GLU A 38 -16.67 7.72 1.34
CA GLU A 38 -17.75 6.74 1.52
C GLU A 38 -18.78 7.16 2.57
N LEU A 39 -18.33 7.81 3.65
CA LEU A 39 -19.23 8.36 4.67
C LEU A 39 -20.07 9.53 4.11
N GLU A 40 -19.46 10.41 3.31
CA GLU A 40 -20.16 11.53 2.71
C GLU A 40 -21.18 11.07 1.66
N ILE A 41 -20.84 10.07 0.84
CA ILE A 41 -21.80 9.46 -0.10
C ILE A 41 -23.01 8.89 0.63
N ARG A 42 -22.79 8.13 1.72
CA ARG A 42 -23.89 7.60 2.55
C ARG A 42 -24.76 8.70 3.15
N LYS A 43 -24.16 9.82 3.53
CA LYS A 43 -24.91 10.98 4.02
C LYS A 43 -25.79 11.57 2.92
N LEU A 44 -25.26 11.75 1.71
CA LEU A 44 -26.07 12.24 0.57
C LEU A 44 -27.21 11.30 0.20
N GLU A 45 -27.00 9.98 0.31
CA GLU A 45 -28.06 8.99 0.10
C GLU A 45 -29.17 9.12 1.14
N LYS A 46 -28.81 9.34 2.41
CA LYS A 46 -29.78 9.64 3.46
C LYS A 46 -30.52 10.95 3.19
N ASP A 47 -29.79 12.03 2.89
CA ASP A 47 -30.37 13.35 2.62
C ASP A 47 -31.36 13.28 1.43
N LYS A 48 -31.09 12.44 0.43
CA LYS A 48 -31.99 12.19 -0.70
C LYS A 48 -33.27 11.47 -0.30
N ILE A 49 -33.21 10.54 0.65
CA ILE A 49 -34.40 9.88 1.23
C ILE A 49 -35.23 10.91 2.00
N ASP A 50 -34.60 11.69 2.87
CA ASP A 50 -35.26 12.71 3.68
C ASP A 50 -35.93 13.80 2.81
N LEU A 51 -35.28 14.18 1.70
CA LEU A 51 -35.81 15.09 0.69
C LEU A 51 -37.05 14.50 0.00
N TYR A 52 -37.02 13.21 -0.36
CA TYR A 52 -38.18 12.54 -0.94
C TYR A 52 -39.34 12.44 0.05
N GLU A 53 -39.08 12.11 1.32
CA GLU A 53 -40.13 12.06 2.35
C GLU A 53 -40.78 13.43 2.55
N SER A 54 -39.98 14.50 2.57
CA SER A 54 -40.49 15.88 2.66
C SER A 54 -41.37 16.26 1.47
N TYR A 55 -41.02 15.82 0.26
CA TYR A 55 -41.86 16.01 -0.91
C TYR A 55 -43.15 15.18 -0.84
N ARG A 56 -43.04 13.88 -0.49
CA ARG A 56 -44.18 12.96 -0.35
C ARG A 56 -45.20 13.47 0.66
N ASP A 57 -44.71 14.00 1.78
CA ASP A 57 -45.51 14.56 2.86
C ASP A 57 -45.97 16.01 2.60
N LYS A 58 -45.73 16.53 1.38
CA LYS A 58 -46.09 17.88 0.90
C LYS A 58 -45.50 19.03 1.75
N ARG A 59 -44.41 18.79 2.46
CA ARG A 59 -43.65 19.83 3.19
C ARG A 59 -42.84 20.73 2.25
N ILE A 60 -42.52 20.24 1.06
CA ILE A 60 -41.86 21.00 0.00
C ILE A 60 -42.60 20.84 -1.33
N GLU A 61 -42.43 21.82 -2.22
CA GLU A 61 -42.98 21.75 -3.57
C GLU A 61 -42.16 20.84 -4.49
N LYS A 62 -42.80 20.38 -5.57
CA LYS A 62 -42.17 19.54 -6.59
C LYS A 62 -40.95 20.21 -7.24
N THR A 63 -41.03 21.53 -7.45
CA THR A 63 -39.95 22.35 -8.03
C THR A 63 -38.70 22.29 -7.14
N VAL A 64 -38.86 22.59 -5.85
CA VAL A 64 -37.80 22.52 -4.83
C VAL A 64 -37.21 21.11 -4.76
N PHE A 65 -38.05 20.08 -4.74
CA PHE A 65 -37.58 18.68 -4.75
C PHE A 65 -36.69 18.37 -5.97
N ILE A 66 -37.09 18.80 -7.17
CA ILE A 66 -36.33 18.52 -8.40
C ILE A 66 -34.98 19.25 -8.39
N GLU A 67 -34.94 20.49 -7.94
CA GLU A 67 -33.71 21.29 -7.89
C GLU A 67 -32.72 20.73 -6.87
N GLU A 68 -33.17 20.50 -5.63
CA GLU A 68 -32.32 19.93 -4.57
C GLU A 68 -31.84 18.51 -4.92
N LYS A 69 -32.71 17.69 -5.53
CA LYS A 69 -32.31 16.35 -6.00
C LYS A 69 -31.18 16.43 -7.02
N LYS A 70 -31.23 17.38 -7.96
CA LYS A 70 -30.15 17.56 -8.96
C LYS A 70 -28.82 17.90 -8.28
N VAL A 71 -28.85 18.75 -7.27
CA VAL A 71 -27.64 19.12 -6.51
C VAL A 71 -27.07 17.91 -5.78
N LEU A 72 -27.92 17.14 -5.09
CA LEU A 72 -27.51 15.92 -4.40
C LEU A 72 -26.95 14.86 -5.35
N ASP A 73 -27.58 14.67 -6.52
CA ASP A 73 -27.14 13.72 -7.54
C ASP A 73 -25.78 14.14 -8.12
N ALA A 74 -25.60 15.41 -8.48
CA ALA A 74 -24.33 15.91 -9.02
C ALA A 74 -23.19 15.74 -8.00
N LYS A 75 -23.43 16.11 -6.73
CA LYS A 75 -22.43 15.94 -5.68
C LYS A 75 -22.08 14.48 -5.43
N LYS A 76 -23.06 13.57 -5.54
CA LYS A 76 -22.81 12.13 -5.44
C LYS A 76 -21.92 11.64 -6.59
N GLU A 77 -22.18 12.05 -7.82
CA GLU A 77 -21.38 11.69 -8.99
C GLU A 77 -19.92 12.15 -8.83
N GLU A 78 -19.69 13.39 -8.37
CA GLU A 78 -18.35 13.91 -8.09
C GLU A 78 -17.60 13.07 -7.04
N LEU A 79 -18.26 12.73 -5.93
CA LEU A 79 -17.65 11.90 -4.89
C LEU A 79 -17.41 10.45 -5.35
N GLN A 80 -18.27 9.91 -6.21
CA GLN A 80 -18.06 8.59 -6.81
C GLN A 80 -16.85 8.59 -7.75
N ALA A 81 -16.68 9.62 -8.59
CA ALA A 81 -15.51 9.77 -9.43
C ALA A 81 -14.22 9.89 -8.60
N LEU A 82 -14.27 10.65 -7.50
CA LEU A 82 -13.14 10.74 -6.56
C LEU A 82 -12.83 9.41 -5.89
N LEU A 83 -13.86 8.64 -5.52
CA LEU A 83 -13.67 7.31 -4.92
C LEU A 83 -13.00 6.34 -5.91
N GLU A 84 -13.37 6.39 -7.18
CA GLU A 84 -12.71 5.61 -8.24
C GLU A 84 -11.25 6.02 -8.43
N GLU A 85 -10.94 7.32 -8.37
CA GLU A 85 -9.56 7.81 -8.42
C GLU A 85 -8.73 7.28 -7.25
N ILE A 86 -9.26 7.35 -6.03
CA ILE A 86 -8.59 6.82 -4.84
C ILE A 86 -8.39 5.30 -4.96
N ASN A 87 -9.35 4.55 -5.50
CA ASN A 87 -9.20 3.11 -5.71
C ASN A 87 -8.11 2.79 -6.74
N ARG A 88 -8.01 3.56 -7.83
CA ARG A 88 -6.92 3.42 -8.82
C ARG A 88 -5.56 3.69 -8.19
N GLU A 89 -5.45 4.68 -7.32
CA GLU A 89 -4.23 4.96 -6.55
C GLU A 89 -3.89 3.80 -5.58
N PHE A 90 -4.91 3.17 -4.99
CA PHE A 90 -4.75 2.00 -4.12
C PHE A 90 -4.21 0.79 -4.88
N GLU A 91 -4.77 0.49 -6.06
CA GLU A 91 -4.35 -0.60 -6.95
C GLU A 91 -2.92 -0.40 -7.50
N GLY A 92 -2.51 0.85 -7.67
CA GLY A 92 -1.15 1.22 -8.08
C GLY A 92 -0.12 1.21 -6.95
N SER A 93 -0.54 1.15 -5.69
CA SER A 93 0.38 1.07 -4.55
C SER A 93 0.74 -0.39 -4.25
N GLU A 94 2.03 -0.73 -4.33
CA GLU A 94 2.55 -2.09 -4.17
C GLU A 94 1.99 -2.82 -2.93
N THR A 95 1.54 -4.07 -3.17
CA THR A 95 0.93 -4.97 -2.19
C THR A 95 1.63 -5.01 -0.83
N GLU A 96 0.83 -4.97 0.24
CA GLU A 96 1.22 -5.01 1.66
C GLU A 96 2.19 -6.18 2.00
N GLU A 97 2.08 -7.30 1.29
CA GLU A 97 2.97 -8.45 1.38
C GLU A 97 4.42 -8.13 0.99
N THR A 98 4.62 -7.24 0.03
CA THR A 98 5.96 -6.78 -0.39
C THR A 98 6.56 -5.86 0.67
N LEU A 99 5.74 -5.02 1.31
CA LEU A 99 6.17 -4.09 2.36
C LEU A 99 6.57 -4.80 3.65
N GLU A 100 5.80 -5.80 4.10
CA GLU A 100 6.16 -6.60 5.28
C GLU A 100 7.47 -7.36 5.09
N LYS A 101 7.68 -7.93 3.90
CA LYS A 101 8.89 -8.68 3.61
C LYS A 101 10.11 -7.76 3.39
N LEU A 102 9.92 -6.52 2.91
CA LEU A 102 10.96 -5.48 2.86
C LEU A 102 11.39 -4.98 4.25
N ASP A 103 10.47 -4.92 5.22
CA ASP A 103 10.78 -4.57 6.63
C ASP A 103 11.74 -5.59 7.27
N VAL A 104 11.56 -6.87 6.95
CA VAL A 104 12.46 -7.94 7.41
C VAL A 104 13.88 -7.74 6.87
N ILE A 105 14.03 -7.48 5.56
CA ILE A 105 15.35 -7.31 4.93
C ILE A 105 16.07 -6.05 5.48
N THR A 106 15.32 -4.99 5.78
CA THR A 106 15.90 -3.71 6.20
C THR A 106 16.32 -3.59 7.64
N ARG A 107 15.76 -4.40 8.55
CA ARG A 107 16.30 -4.52 9.92
C ARG A 107 17.75 -4.97 9.93
N TYR A 108 18.17 -5.77 8.94
CA TYR A 108 19.52 -6.33 8.89
C TYR A 108 20.46 -5.55 7.97
N ALA A 109 19.91 -4.74 7.06
CA ALA A 109 20.68 -3.95 6.10
C ALA A 109 21.64 -2.90 6.70
N GLY A 110 21.35 -2.41 7.90
CA GLY A 110 22.15 -1.38 8.56
C GLY A 110 23.27 -1.91 9.47
N LEU A 111 23.45 -3.24 9.56
CA LEU A 111 24.37 -3.84 10.52
C LEU A 111 25.82 -3.64 10.09
N GLN A 112 26.64 -3.15 11.03
CA GLN A 112 28.09 -3.00 10.86
C GLN A 112 28.81 -4.35 10.84
N SER A 113 28.20 -5.39 11.41
CA SER A 113 28.67 -6.77 11.39
C SER A 113 27.50 -7.76 11.38
N TYR A 114 27.69 -8.89 10.71
CA TYR A 114 26.71 -9.97 10.62
C TYR A 114 27.14 -11.10 11.53
N ASP A 115 26.56 -11.19 12.73
CA ASP A 115 26.84 -12.28 13.66
C ASP A 115 26.11 -13.58 13.25
N LYS A 116 26.36 -14.67 13.98
CA LYS A 116 25.78 -15.98 13.68
C LYS A 116 24.26 -15.99 13.75
N GLU A 117 23.66 -15.16 14.61
CA GLU A 117 22.21 -15.13 14.79
C GLU A 117 21.54 -14.43 13.59
N VAL A 118 22.13 -13.32 13.15
CA VAL A 118 21.70 -12.62 11.94
C VAL A 118 21.88 -13.50 10.70
N MET A 119 23.01 -14.20 10.58
CA MET A 119 23.25 -15.10 9.44
C MET A 119 22.28 -16.29 9.42
N ALA A 120 21.95 -16.88 10.57
CA ALA A 120 20.95 -17.95 10.67
C ALA A 120 19.53 -17.46 10.34
N PHE A 121 19.26 -16.17 10.58
CA PHE A 121 17.99 -15.56 10.24
C PHE A 121 17.86 -15.30 8.73
N LEU A 122 18.94 -14.95 8.03
CA LEU A 122 18.94 -14.62 6.60
C LEU A 122 19.13 -15.84 5.68
N ILE A 123 19.88 -16.86 6.13
CA ILE A 123 20.21 -18.04 5.33
C ILE A 123 19.15 -19.13 5.54
N GLU A 124 18.64 -19.66 4.44
CA GLU A 124 17.76 -20.83 4.45
C GLU A 124 18.58 -22.11 4.52
N LYS A 125 19.64 -22.20 3.71
CA LYS A 125 20.53 -23.36 3.67
C LYS A 125 21.92 -22.94 3.18
N ALA A 126 22.96 -23.56 3.72
CA ALA A 126 24.31 -23.46 3.17
C ALA A 126 24.85 -24.88 2.94
N GLU A 127 25.20 -25.19 1.71
CA GLU A 127 25.72 -26.48 1.27
C GLU A 127 27.17 -26.34 0.88
N VAL A 128 28.03 -27.09 1.56
CA VAL A 128 29.47 -27.14 1.28
C VAL A 128 29.71 -28.27 0.30
N PHE A 129 30.11 -27.93 -0.92
CA PHE A 129 30.39 -28.88 -2.00
C PHE A 129 31.87 -29.27 -2.08
N SER A 130 32.78 -28.38 -1.65
CA SER A 130 34.22 -28.63 -1.56
C SER A 130 34.88 -27.65 -0.57
N GLU A 131 36.18 -27.79 -0.30
CA GLU A 131 36.94 -26.87 0.58
C GLU A 131 36.76 -25.39 0.21
N ASP A 132 36.58 -25.09 -1.09
CA ASP A 132 36.45 -23.72 -1.60
C ASP A 132 35.05 -23.37 -2.12
N THR A 133 34.10 -24.32 -2.11
CA THR A 133 32.79 -24.11 -2.73
C THR A 133 31.66 -24.29 -1.72
N ILE A 134 31.00 -23.18 -1.41
CA ILE A 134 29.78 -23.14 -0.60
C ILE A 134 28.68 -22.52 -1.43
N GLN A 135 27.56 -23.23 -1.56
CA GLN A 135 26.33 -22.68 -2.11
C GLN A 135 25.45 -22.24 -0.94
N VAL A 136 24.94 -21.02 -1.00
CA VAL A 136 24.05 -20.48 0.02
C VAL A 136 22.70 -20.18 -0.61
N THR A 137 21.66 -20.80 -0.08
CA THR A 137 20.26 -20.49 -0.36
C THR A 137 19.77 -19.51 0.70
N TRP A 138 19.25 -18.36 0.26
CA TRP A 138 18.78 -17.31 1.15
C TRP A 138 17.28 -17.41 1.36
N LYS A 139 16.82 -17.08 2.56
CA LYS A 139 15.38 -16.90 2.79
C LYS A 139 14.90 -15.68 1.99
N HIS A 140 13.70 -15.76 1.44
CA HIS A 140 13.10 -14.67 0.65
C HIS A 140 13.87 -14.30 -0.63
N GLN A 141 14.59 -15.26 -1.24
CA GLN A 141 15.34 -15.09 -2.50
C GLN A 141 14.49 -14.46 -3.61
N ASP A 142 13.21 -14.81 -3.69
CA ASP A 142 12.23 -14.28 -4.66
C ASP A 142 12.06 -12.75 -4.59
N ILE A 143 12.30 -12.17 -3.41
CA ILE A 143 12.20 -10.73 -3.17
C ILE A 143 13.48 -10.04 -3.55
N TYR A 144 14.62 -10.64 -3.17
CA TYR A 144 15.92 -10.18 -3.64
C TYR A 144 15.95 -10.18 -5.17
N ASP A 145 15.48 -11.24 -5.82
CA ASP A 145 15.44 -11.35 -7.28
C ASP A 145 14.51 -10.29 -7.90
N LYS A 146 13.33 -10.03 -7.32
CA LYS A 146 12.42 -8.96 -7.78
C LYS A 146 13.03 -7.56 -7.66
N VAL A 147 13.73 -7.29 -6.56
CA VAL A 147 14.42 -6.01 -6.34
C VAL A 147 15.53 -5.81 -7.37
N PHE A 148 16.32 -6.84 -7.66
CA PHE A 148 17.43 -6.75 -8.62
C PHE A 148 16.99 -6.83 -10.10
N PHE A 149 15.79 -7.35 -10.39
CA PHE A 149 15.25 -7.33 -11.75
C PHE A 149 14.75 -5.94 -12.18
N ILE A 150 14.38 -5.07 -11.23
CA ILE A 150 13.96 -3.68 -11.51
C ILE A 150 15.17 -2.79 -11.87
N THR A 151 16.37 -3.13 -11.43
CA THR A 151 17.58 -2.31 -11.60
C THR A 151 18.46 -2.73 -12.81
N ARG A 152 17.94 -3.52 -13.77
CA ARG A 152 18.67 -3.94 -14.97
C ARG A 152 18.10 -3.38 -16.27
#